data_AF-A0AAD9IKC6-F1
#
_entry.id   AF-A0AAD9IKC6-F1
#
_cell.length_a   1.000
_cell.length_b   1.000
_cell.length_c   1.000
_cell.angle_alpha   90.00
_cell.angle_beta   90.00
_cell.angle_gamma   90.00
#
_symmetry.space_group_name_H-M   'P 1'
#
loop_
_entity.id
_entity.type
_entity.pdbx_description
1 polymer ?
#
loop_
_entity_poly.entity_id
_entity_poly.type
_entity_poly.pdbx_seq_one_letter_code
_entity_poly.pdbx_strand_id
1 'polypeptide(L)'
;MRPVSCILSLLHLLQVGLAVYIVVVTAVQLQNITWDNVNSDIVHTVQSAQCLLGKSFNSTSLCTYTYIAAGASIGASLLLSLLLCLTCSCCGSGCAGFIDSVLATIAAVWWCIAGAVLTRYGVPANNDGWPKQGWRTSVFACAWGLVGAFALCVVFLACSCFAPREQREAERCDSDRKMMKGMKANEKARSFKLAEQRSRYGQFQTQPRPYSAEV
;
A
#
# COMPACT_ATOMS: atom_id res chain seq x y z
N MET A 1 4.16 -5.67 16.54
CA MET A 1 3.69 -5.39 15.16
C MET A 1 2.93 -6.62 14.69
N ARG A 2 1.67 -6.48 14.24
CA ARG A 2 0.86 -7.62 13.80
C ARG A 2 1.40 -8.12 12.44
N PRO A 3 1.63 -9.43 12.24
CA PRO A 3 2.21 -9.97 11.01
C PRO A 3 1.42 -9.59 9.74
N VAL A 4 0.11 -9.40 9.87
CA VAL A 4 -0.79 -8.98 8.77
C VAL A 4 -0.44 -7.60 8.21
N SER A 5 -0.02 -6.65 9.06
CA SER A 5 0.33 -5.29 8.61
C SER A 5 1.60 -5.28 7.76
N CYS A 6 2.58 -6.13 8.08
CA CYS A 6 3.81 -6.26 7.30
C CYS A 6 3.53 -6.87 5.92
N ILE A 7 2.68 -7.90 5.86
CA ILE A 7 2.31 -8.57 4.60
C ILE A 7 1.56 -7.62 3.66
N LEU A 8 0.58 -6.86 4.18
CA LEU A 8 -0.15 -5.87 3.39
C LEU A 8 0.77 -4.75 2.86
N SER A 9 1.71 -4.28 3.68
CA SER A 9 2.69 -3.28 3.24
C SER A 9 3.59 -3.80 2.12
N LEU A 10 4.08 -5.05 2.22
CA LEU A 10 4.85 -5.69 1.16
C LEU A 10 4.04 -5.87 -0.12
N LEU A 11 2.75 -6.21 -0.01
CA LEU A 11 1.86 -6.34 -1.16
C LEU A 11 1.65 -5.01 -1.88
N HIS A 12 1.47 -3.90 -1.16
CA HIS A 12 1.36 -2.58 -1.77
C HIS A 12 2.65 -2.16 -2.47
N LEU A 13 3.81 -2.42 -1.87
CA LEU A 13 5.10 -2.17 -2.52
C LEU A 13 5.26 -3.00 -3.79
N LEU A 14 4.84 -4.26 -3.77
CA LEU A 14 4.86 -5.12 -4.95
C LEU A 14 3.91 -4.60 -6.04
N GLN A 15 2.71 -4.14 -5.68
CA GLN A 15 1.75 -3.57 -6.63
C GLN A 15 2.31 -2.33 -7.34
N VAL A 16 2.88 -1.39 -6.57
CA VAL A 16 3.50 -0.19 -7.13
C VAL A 16 4.72 -0.56 -7.97
N GLY A 17 5.56 -1.48 -7.49
CA GLY A 17 6.74 -1.96 -8.22
C GLY A 17 6.38 -2.60 -9.57
N LEU A 18 5.34 -3.44 -9.61
CA LEU A 18 4.84 -4.05 -10.84
C LEU A 18 4.25 -3.00 -11.80
N ALA A 19 3.50 -2.02 -11.30
CA ALA A 19 2.96 -0.95 -12.14
C ALA A 19 4.09 -0.09 -12.75
N VAL A 20 5.11 0.27 -11.97
CA VAL A 20 6.29 0.99 -12.47
C VAL A 20 7.08 0.15 -13.48
N TYR A 21 7.28 -1.15 -13.19
CA TYR A 21 7.95 -2.06 -14.11
C TYR A 21 7.23 -2.12 -15.47
N ILE A 22 5.89 -2.23 -15.47
CA ILE A 22 5.10 -2.21 -16.71
C ILE A 22 5.37 -0.94 -17.50
N VAL A 23 5.33 0.24 -16.86
CA VAL A 23 5.61 1.54 -17.52
C VAL A 23 7.00 1.59 -18.13
N VAL A 24 8.02 1.16 -17.39
CA VAL A 24 9.42 1.19 -17.86
C VAL A 24 9.63 0.24 -19.02
N VAL A 25 9.12 -0.99 -18.94
CA VAL A 25 9.23 -1.97 -20.03
C VAL A 25 8.48 -1.50 -21.26
N THR A 26 7.28 -0.92 -21.11
CA THR A 26 6.55 -0.37 -22.25
C THR A 26 7.30 0.77 -22.92
N ALA A 27 7.89 1.68 -22.14
CA ALA A 27 8.60 2.84 -22.68
C ALA A 27 9.91 2.46 -23.37
N VAL A 28 10.73 1.64 -22.71
CA VAL A 28 12.09 1.37 -23.15
C VAL A 28 12.13 0.25 -24.19
N GLN A 29 11.36 -0.83 -23.99
CA GLN A 29 11.49 -2.04 -24.80
C GLN A 29 10.43 -2.16 -25.90
N LEU A 30 9.31 -1.44 -25.79
CA LEU A 30 8.16 -1.64 -26.69
C LEU A 30 7.75 -0.41 -27.49
N GLN A 31 8.21 0.80 -27.11
CA GLN A 31 7.83 2.04 -27.80
C GLN A 31 8.98 2.68 -28.59
N ASN A 32 10.24 2.47 -28.21
CA ASN A 32 11.39 3.10 -28.85
C ASN A 32 12.18 2.11 -29.70
N ILE A 33 11.68 1.78 -30.90
CA ILE A 33 12.39 0.88 -31.82
C ILE A 33 12.53 1.55 -33.17
N THR A 34 13.78 1.71 -33.59
CA THR A 34 14.18 2.03 -34.96
C THR A 34 14.03 0.78 -35.81
N TRP A 35 13.25 0.89 -36.89
CA TRP A 35 12.94 -0.21 -37.80
C TRP A 35 14.09 -0.48 -38.75
N ASP A 36 15.22 -0.97 -38.25
CA ASP A 36 16.33 -1.40 -39.11
C ASP A 36 16.05 -2.84 -39.59
N ASN A 37 15.82 -2.99 -40.91
CA ASN A 37 15.70 -4.26 -41.64
C ASN A 37 14.45 -5.13 -41.37
N VAL A 38 13.23 -4.57 -41.43
CA VAL A 38 11.99 -5.37 -41.43
C VAL A 38 11.39 -5.46 -42.84
N ASN A 39 11.04 -6.67 -43.28
CA ASN A 39 10.39 -6.97 -44.56
C ASN A 39 9.18 -6.04 -44.82
N SER A 40 9.12 -5.45 -46.01
CA SER A 40 8.14 -4.43 -46.43
C SER A 40 6.67 -4.79 -46.22
N ASP A 41 6.31 -6.08 -46.23
CA ASP A 41 4.91 -6.53 -45.99
C ASP A 41 4.46 -6.41 -44.52
N ILE A 42 5.38 -6.53 -43.57
CA ILE A 42 5.10 -6.32 -42.14
C ILE A 42 5.17 -4.83 -41.80
N VAL A 43 5.95 -4.07 -42.57
CA VAL A 43 6.11 -2.63 -42.38
C VAL A 43 4.76 -1.90 -42.60
N HIS A 44 3.97 -2.22 -43.61
CA HIS A 44 2.68 -1.53 -43.82
C HIS A 44 1.65 -1.71 -42.69
N THR A 45 1.73 -2.80 -41.91
CA THR A 45 0.85 -3.04 -40.75
C THR A 45 1.42 -2.52 -39.43
N VAL A 46 2.74 -2.26 -39.37
CA VAL A 46 3.46 -1.95 -38.12
C VAL A 46 4.09 -0.55 -38.13
N GLN A 47 4.24 0.11 -39.28
CA GLN A 47 4.80 1.47 -39.43
C GLN A 47 3.91 2.56 -38.82
N SER A 48 2.62 2.27 -38.60
CA SER A 48 1.69 3.10 -37.84
C SER A 48 1.56 2.68 -36.36
N ALA A 49 2.18 1.57 -35.96
CA ALA A 49 2.21 1.12 -34.57
C ALA A 49 3.46 1.68 -33.88
N GLN A 50 3.33 2.84 -33.24
CA GLN A 50 4.32 3.39 -32.29
C GLN A 50 4.47 2.51 -31.01
N CYS A 51 3.99 1.27 -31.04
CA CYS A 51 3.87 0.40 -29.88
C CYS A 51 3.88 -1.06 -30.32
N LEU A 52 4.91 -1.80 -29.92
CA LEU A 52 5.02 -3.22 -30.19
C LEU A 52 4.14 -4.10 -29.29
N LEU A 53 3.52 -3.57 -28.24
CA LEU A 53 2.84 -4.35 -27.20
C LEU A 53 1.67 -5.21 -27.73
N GLY A 54 1.00 -4.77 -28.80
CA GLY A 54 -0.06 -5.53 -29.44
C GLY A 54 -0.77 -4.73 -30.55
N LYS A 55 -1.76 -5.35 -31.19
CA LYS A 55 -2.56 -4.71 -32.25
C LYS A 55 -3.38 -3.54 -31.69
N SER A 56 -3.55 -2.46 -32.45
CA SER A 56 -4.29 -1.27 -32.01
C SER A 56 -5.72 -1.60 -31.53
N PHE A 57 -6.16 -0.91 -30.49
CA PHE A 57 -7.51 -1.01 -29.94
C PHE A 57 -8.24 0.32 -30.10
N ASN A 58 -9.39 0.35 -30.80
CA ASN A 58 -10.22 1.55 -31.00
C ASN A 58 -9.39 2.80 -31.42
N SER A 59 -8.56 2.65 -32.45
CA SER A 59 -7.72 3.74 -33.00
C SER A 59 -6.64 4.30 -32.06
N THR A 60 -6.46 3.70 -30.88
CA THR A 60 -5.45 4.09 -29.88
C THR A 60 -4.39 3.01 -29.75
N SER A 61 -3.13 3.41 -29.53
CA SER A 61 -2.04 2.44 -29.33
C SER A 61 -2.22 1.68 -28.00
N LEU A 62 -1.88 0.39 -27.99
CA LEU A 62 -1.97 -0.43 -26.78
C LEU A 62 -1.07 0.09 -25.64
N CYS A 63 0.04 0.74 -26.00
CA CYS A 63 0.97 1.33 -25.06
C CYS A 63 0.33 2.52 -24.35
N THR A 64 -0.37 3.39 -25.09
CA THR A 64 -1.14 4.50 -24.49
C THR A 64 -2.14 3.98 -23.46
N TYR A 65 -2.89 2.92 -23.80
CA TYR A 65 -3.80 2.28 -22.87
C TYR A 65 -3.08 1.74 -21.62
N THR A 66 -1.91 1.13 -21.81
CA THR A 66 -1.11 0.57 -20.72
C THR A 66 -0.58 1.66 -19.78
N TYR A 67 -0.15 2.81 -20.30
CA TYR A 67 0.24 3.95 -19.48
C TYR A 67 -0.94 4.52 -18.69
N ILE A 68 -2.12 4.59 -19.30
CA ILE A 68 -3.32 5.04 -18.59
C ILE A 68 -3.65 4.06 -17.45
N ALA A 69 -3.63 2.75 -17.72
CA ALA A 69 -3.91 1.73 -16.73
C ALA A 69 -2.91 1.74 -15.56
N ALA A 70 -1.61 1.80 -15.87
CA ALA A 70 -0.55 1.82 -14.87
C ALA A 70 -0.50 3.17 -14.12
N GLY A 71 -0.63 4.29 -14.83
CA GLY A 71 -0.64 5.64 -14.26
C GLY A 71 -1.82 5.87 -13.33
N ALA A 72 -3.03 5.44 -13.72
CA ALA A 72 -4.20 5.48 -12.84
C ALA A 72 -3.98 4.67 -11.56
N SER A 73 -3.29 3.53 -11.65
CA SER A 73 -3.00 2.68 -10.49
C SER A 73 -1.97 3.31 -9.55
N ILE A 74 -0.92 3.94 -10.09
CA ILE A 74 0.07 4.70 -9.30
C ILE A 74 -0.62 5.88 -8.62
N GLY A 75 -1.42 6.66 -9.37
CA GLY A 75 -2.17 7.80 -8.83
C GLY A 75 -3.15 7.38 -7.73
N ALA A 76 -3.91 6.31 -7.95
CA ALA A 76 -4.81 5.75 -6.94
C ALA A 76 -4.04 5.32 -5.68
N SER A 77 -2.88 4.67 -5.82
CA SER A 77 -2.03 4.25 -4.70
C SER A 77 -1.50 5.44 -3.89
N LEU A 78 -1.11 6.53 -4.56
CA LEU A 78 -0.69 7.77 -3.90
C LEU A 78 -1.86 8.46 -3.18
N LEU A 79 -3.02 8.49 -3.81
CA LEU A 79 -4.24 9.06 -3.22
C LEU A 79 -4.66 8.28 -1.97
N LEU A 80 -4.62 6.95 -2.03
CA LEU A 80 -4.83 6.06 -0.87
C LEU A 80 -3.82 6.39 0.23
N SER A 81 -2.52 6.47 -0.08
CA SER A 81 -1.51 6.79 0.93
C SER A 81 -1.74 8.16 1.59
N LEU A 82 -2.19 9.17 0.82
CA LEU A 82 -2.56 10.48 1.35
C LEU A 82 -3.81 10.40 2.23
N LEU A 83 -4.84 9.65 1.80
CA LEU A 83 -6.05 9.44 2.58
C LEU A 83 -5.77 8.71 3.89
N LEU A 84 -4.89 7.70 3.89
CA LEU A 84 -4.45 7.04 5.12
C LEU A 84 -3.78 8.04 6.07
N CYS A 85 -2.88 8.90 5.59
CA CYS A 85 -2.26 9.94 6.41
C CYS A 85 -3.28 10.96 6.97
N LEU A 86 -4.28 11.36 6.17
CA LEU A 86 -5.32 12.32 6.58
C LEU A 86 -6.34 11.70 7.54
N THR A 87 -6.59 10.39 7.44
CA THR A 87 -7.54 9.66 8.29
C THR A 87 -6.90 9.08 9.56
N CYS A 88 -5.59 9.22 9.76
CA CYS A 88 -4.86 8.79 10.97
C CYS A 88 -5.42 9.36 12.29
N SER A 89 -6.21 10.43 12.26
CA SER A 89 -6.86 11.00 13.47
C SER A 89 -8.22 10.37 13.82
N CYS A 90 -8.76 9.46 12.99
CA CYS A 90 -10.04 8.78 13.21
C CYS A 90 -9.90 7.27 13.50
N CYS A 91 -8.69 6.80 13.82
CA CYS A 91 -8.38 5.40 14.12
C CYS A 91 -9.07 4.90 15.41
N GLY A 92 -10.32 4.48 15.26
CA GLY A 92 -11.09 3.80 16.31
C GLY A 92 -12.34 3.07 15.80
N SER A 93 -12.88 3.45 14.65
CA SER A 93 -14.05 2.81 14.03
C SER A 93 -13.65 1.96 12.83
N GLY A 94 -14.21 0.75 12.73
CA GLY A 94 -13.83 -0.30 11.76
C GLY A 94 -14.07 0.01 10.28
N CYS A 95 -14.29 1.27 9.88
CA CYS A 95 -14.58 1.66 8.50
C CYS A 95 -13.35 1.69 7.58
N ALA A 96 -12.14 1.93 8.11
CA ALA A 96 -10.93 2.03 7.29
C ALA A 96 -10.64 0.74 6.50
N GLY A 97 -10.74 -0.43 7.15
CA GLY A 97 -10.52 -1.72 6.48
C GLY A 97 -11.59 -2.07 5.44
N PHE A 98 -12.81 -1.56 5.59
CA PHE A 98 -13.87 -1.75 4.60
C PHE A 98 -13.61 -0.91 3.34
N ILE A 99 -13.24 0.36 3.51
CA ILE A 99 -12.89 1.25 2.39
C ILE A 99 -11.70 0.70 1.62
N ASP A 100 -10.65 0.26 2.32
CA ASP A 100 -9.49 -0.37 1.69
C ASP A 100 -9.86 -1.64 0.91
N SER A 101 -10.78 -2.45 1.44
CA SER A 101 -11.28 -3.64 0.75
C SER A 101 -12.06 -3.29 -0.52
N VAL A 102 -12.89 -2.25 -0.49
CA VAL A 102 -13.66 -1.79 -1.67
C VAL A 102 -12.71 -1.27 -2.74
N LEU A 103 -11.74 -0.44 -2.37
CA LEU A 103 -10.75 0.11 -3.30
C LEU A 103 -9.86 -0.98 -3.89
N ALA A 104 -9.43 -1.96 -3.09
CA ALA A 104 -8.70 -3.12 -3.58
C ALA A 104 -9.53 -3.96 -4.56
N THR A 105 -10.83 -4.09 -4.35
CA THR A 105 -11.73 -4.80 -5.27
C THR A 105 -11.88 -4.05 -6.60
N ILE A 106 -12.08 -2.73 -6.55
CA ILE A 106 -12.14 -1.89 -7.76
C ILE A 106 -10.82 -1.98 -8.54
N ALA A 107 -9.69 -1.93 -7.84
CA ALA A 107 -8.37 -2.08 -8.46
C ALA A 107 -8.15 -3.47 -9.08
N ALA A 108 -8.61 -4.54 -8.41
CA ALA A 108 -8.57 -5.89 -8.98
C ALA A 108 -9.37 -5.98 -10.27
N VAL A 109 -10.60 -5.45 -10.29
CA VAL A 109 -11.46 -5.42 -11.48
C VAL A 109 -10.81 -4.59 -12.60
N TRP A 110 -10.23 -3.43 -12.27
CA TRP A 110 -9.50 -2.58 -13.21
C TRP A 110 -8.37 -3.33 -13.91
N TRP A 111 -7.52 -4.02 -13.14
CA TRP A 111 -6.43 -4.81 -13.70
C TRP A 111 -6.91 -6.07 -14.42
N CYS A 112 -8.06 -6.61 -14.05
CA CYS A 112 -8.66 -7.75 -14.75
C CYS A 112 -9.07 -7.36 -16.17
N ILE A 113 -9.72 -6.20 -16.32
CA ILE A 113 -10.07 -5.62 -17.62
C ILE A 113 -8.79 -5.31 -18.42
N ALA A 114 -7.83 -4.63 -17.79
CA ALA A 114 -6.57 -4.30 -18.45
C ALA A 114 -5.80 -5.55 -18.92
N GLY A 115 -5.67 -6.56 -18.06
CA GLY A 115 -5.04 -7.84 -18.38
C GLY A 115 -5.74 -8.58 -19.51
N ALA A 116 -7.07 -8.58 -19.54
CA ALA A 116 -7.86 -9.17 -20.62
C ALA A 116 -7.64 -8.44 -21.95
N VAL A 117 -7.65 -7.10 -21.96
CA VAL A 117 -7.38 -6.30 -23.17
C VAL A 117 -5.95 -6.55 -23.66
N LEU A 118 -4.95 -6.48 -22.79
CA LEU A 118 -3.55 -6.74 -23.13
C LEU A 118 -3.35 -8.14 -23.73
N THR A 119 -3.98 -9.15 -23.13
CA THR A 119 -3.88 -10.54 -23.63
C THR A 119 -4.57 -10.69 -24.98
N ARG A 120 -5.79 -10.14 -25.13
CA ARG A 120 -6.59 -10.26 -26.36
C ARG A 120 -5.89 -9.67 -27.58
N TYR A 121 -5.22 -8.53 -27.43
CA TYR A 121 -4.54 -7.85 -28.53
C TYR A 121 -3.04 -8.16 -28.62
N GLY A 122 -2.44 -8.66 -27.54
CA GLY A 122 -1.03 -9.00 -27.45
C GLY A 122 -0.68 -10.43 -27.87
N VAL A 123 -1.55 -11.42 -27.61
CA VAL A 123 -1.32 -12.81 -28.02
C VAL A 123 -1.28 -12.96 -29.55
N PRO A 124 -2.19 -12.35 -30.34
CA PRO A 124 -2.08 -12.39 -31.79
C PRO A 124 -0.77 -11.78 -32.30
N ALA A 125 -0.28 -10.69 -31.70
CA ALA A 125 1.01 -10.10 -32.07
C ALA A 125 2.21 -11.04 -31.80
N ASN A 126 2.12 -11.88 -30.77
CA ASN A 126 3.11 -12.95 -30.55
C ASN A 126 3.03 -14.04 -31.63
N ASN A 127 1.82 -14.46 -31.99
CA ASN A 127 1.61 -15.49 -33.02
C ASN A 127 2.02 -15.01 -34.42
N ASP A 128 1.88 -13.70 -34.68
CA ASP A 128 2.30 -13.04 -35.92
C ASP A 128 3.83 -12.81 -35.98
N GLY A 129 4.60 -13.27 -34.99
CA GLY A 129 6.05 -13.22 -34.99
C GLY A 129 6.66 -11.83 -34.77
N TRP A 130 5.94 -10.91 -34.13
CA TRP A 130 6.47 -9.56 -33.90
C TRP A 130 7.74 -9.60 -33.03
N PRO A 131 8.72 -8.71 -33.24
CA PRO A 131 9.97 -8.69 -32.48
C PRO A 131 9.73 -8.45 -30.98
N LYS A 132 10.66 -8.84 -30.10
CA LYS A 132 10.60 -8.61 -28.63
C LYS A 132 9.45 -9.35 -27.89
N GLN A 133 9.08 -10.55 -28.35
CA GLN A 133 8.05 -11.39 -27.72
C GLN A 133 8.22 -11.57 -26.20
N GLY A 134 9.44 -11.84 -25.71
CA GLY A 134 9.70 -12.04 -24.29
C GLY A 134 9.27 -10.86 -23.41
N TRP A 135 9.51 -9.62 -23.87
CA TRP A 135 9.13 -8.41 -23.14
C TRP A 135 7.62 -8.22 -23.10
N ARG A 136 6.91 -8.51 -24.20
CA ARG A 136 5.43 -8.48 -24.21
C ARG A 136 4.83 -9.47 -23.23
N THR A 137 5.29 -10.71 -23.27
CA THR A 137 4.81 -11.75 -22.35
C THR A 137 5.08 -11.37 -20.89
N SER A 138 6.20 -10.72 -20.60
CA SER A 138 6.47 -10.20 -19.25
C SER A 138 5.42 -9.16 -18.80
N VAL A 139 5.00 -8.25 -19.69
CA VAL A 139 3.96 -7.25 -19.37
C VAL A 139 2.62 -7.94 -19.10
N PHE A 140 2.26 -8.97 -19.87
CA PHE A 140 1.03 -9.74 -19.64
C PHE A 140 1.08 -10.47 -18.29
N ALA A 141 2.21 -11.12 -17.99
CA ALA A 141 2.41 -11.80 -16.72
C ALA A 141 2.33 -10.84 -15.53
N CYS A 142 2.95 -9.66 -15.63
CA CYS A 142 2.86 -8.63 -14.59
C CYS A 142 1.44 -8.08 -14.42
N ALA A 143 0.69 -7.87 -15.51
CA ALA A 143 -0.70 -7.41 -15.44
C ALA A 143 -1.60 -8.43 -14.72
N TRP A 144 -1.48 -9.72 -15.04
CA TRP A 144 -2.21 -10.77 -14.31
C TRP A 144 -1.69 -10.97 -12.88
N GLY A 145 -0.40 -10.79 -12.65
CA GLY A 145 0.19 -10.76 -11.31
C GLY A 145 -0.40 -9.66 -10.43
N LEU A 146 -0.67 -8.48 -11.00
CA LEU A 146 -1.37 -7.40 -10.31
C LEU A 146 -2.80 -7.77 -9.92
N VAL A 147 -3.55 -8.43 -10.80
CA VAL A 147 -4.88 -8.98 -10.46
C VAL A 147 -4.79 -9.89 -9.25
N GLY A 148 -3.84 -10.84 -9.26
CA GLY A 148 -3.59 -11.74 -8.15
C GLY A 148 -3.22 -11.01 -6.86
N ALA A 149 -2.35 -10.01 -6.94
CA ALA A 149 -1.93 -9.21 -5.78
C ALA A 149 -3.09 -8.42 -5.17
N PHE A 150 -3.94 -7.79 -5.98
CA PHE A 150 -5.12 -7.06 -5.48
C PHE A 150 -6.19 -8.00 -4.93
N ALA A 151 -6.45 -9.13 -5.60
CA ALA A 151 -7.38 -10.14 -5.09
C ALA A 151 -6.94 -10.71 -3.74
N LEU A 152 -5.64 -10.96 -3.59
CA LEU A 152 -5.06 -11.43 -2.34
C LEU A 152 -5.19 -10.36 -1.24
N CYS A 153 -4.97 -9.08 -1.52
CA CYS A 153 -5.27 -7.99 -0.58
C CYS A 153 -6.74 -8.00 -0.12
N VAL A 154 -7.70 -8.19 -1.04
CA VAL A 154 -9.13 -8.29 -0.69
C VAL A 154 -9.38 -9.44 0.27
N VAL A 155 -8.79 -10.61 0.03
CA VAL A 155 -8.93 -11.78 0.93
C VAL A 155 -8.38 -11.46 2.32
N PHE A 156 -7.16 -10.91 2.42
CA PHE A 156 -6.57 -10.58 3.72
C PHE A 156 -7.38 -9.52 4.49
N LEU A 157 -7.89 -8.50 3.79
CA LEU A 157 -8.73 -7.46 4.39
C LEU A 157 -10.10 -8.02 4.82
N ALA A 158 -10.73 -8.85 3.99
CA ALA A 158 -11.99 -9.51 4.32
C ALA A 158 -11.83 -10.43 5.54
N CYS A 159 -10.81 -11.30 5.57
CA CYS A 159 -10.54 -12.17 6.71
C CYS A 159 -10.25 -11.37 8.00
N SER A 160 -9.60 -10.21 7.89
CA SER A 160 -9.33 -9.32 9.04
C SER A 160 -10.59 -8.59 9.55
N CYS A 161 -11.58 -8.39 8.68
CA CYS A 161 -12.90 -7.84 9.03
C CYS A 161 -13.84 -8.89 9.64
N PHE A 162 -13.74 -10.16 9.22
CA PHE A 162 -14.54 -11.27 9.74
C PHE A 162 -13.95 -11.99 10.95
N ALA A 163 -12.79 -11.54 11.47
CA ALA A 163 -12.24 -12.08 12.70
C ALA A 163 -13.29 -11.93 13.84
N PRO A 164 -13.63 -13.03 14.54
CA PRO A 164 -14.73 -13.04 15.49
C PRO A 164 -14.53 -12.01 16.58
N ARG A 165 -15.62 -11.30 16.92
CA ARG A 165 -15.73 -10.21 17.90
C ARG A 165 -15.03 -10.52 19.24
N GLU A 166 -15.00 -11.80 19.62
CA GLU A 166 -14.32 -12.34 20.80
C GLU A 166 -12.82 -12.01 20.88
N GLN A 167 -12.08 -12.06 19.76
CA GLN A 167 -10.64 -11.76 19.79
C GLN A 167 -10.37 -10.26 19.97
N ARG A 168 -11.23 -9.39 19.43
CA ARG A 168 -11.11 -7.93 19.62
C ARG A 168 -11.41 -7.52 21.07
N GLU A 169 -12.30 -8.22 21.76
CA GLU A 169 -12.59 -7.98 23.18
C GLU A 169 -11.47 -8.51 24.09
N ALA A 170 -10.92 -9.69 23.78
CA ALA A 170 -9.77 -10.23 24.52
C ALA A 170 -8.52 -9.34 24.41
N GLU A 171 -8.23 -8.82 23.22
CA GLU A 171 -7.08 -7.93 22.99
C GLU A 171 -7.29 -6.53 23.61
N ARG A 172 -8.54 -6.04 23.65
CA ARG A 172 -8.90 -4.79 24.35
C ARG A 172 -8.75 -4.95 25.87
N CYS A 173 -9.20 -6.08 26.43
CA CYS A 173 -9.02 -6.40 27.85
C CYS A 173 -7.54 -6.52 28.26
N ASP A 174 -6.68 -7.10 27.41
CA ASP A 174 -5.25 -7.19 27.71
C ASP A 174 -4.54 -5.83 27.59
N SER A 175 -4.92 -5.02 26.60
CA SER A 175 -4.40 -3.65 26.45
C SER A 175 -4.78 -2.75 27.64
N ASP A 176 -6.05 -2.78 28.06
CA ASP A 176 -6.51 -2.01 29.24
C ASP A 176 -5.84 -2.49 30.52
N ARG A 177 -5.64 -3.81 30.67
CA ARG A 177 -4.89 -4.39 31.80
C ARG A 177 -3.44 -3.92 31.81
N LYS A 178 -2.77 -3.82 30.65
CA LYS A 178 -1.40 -3.29 30.54
C LYS A 178 -1.33 -1.80 30.86
N MET A 179 -2.30 -1.02 30.37
CA MET A 179 -2.38 0.42 30.64
C MET A 179 -2.61 0.69 32.13
N MET A 180 -3.53 -0.05 32.76
CA MET A 180 -3.77 0.02 34.21
C MET A 180 -2.53 -0.34 35.02
N LYS A 181 -1.77 -1.35 34.61
CA LYS A 181 -0.49 -1.69 35.26
C LYS A 181 0.52 -0.55 35.15
N GLY A 182 0.63 0.07 33.98
CA GLY A 182 1.49 1.23 33.74
C GLY A 182 1.10 2.42 34.61
N MET A 183 -0.19 2.76 34.68
CA MET A 183 -0.70 3.83 35.54
C MET A 183 -0.42 3.57 37.02
N LYS A 184 -0.69 2.36 37.52
CA LYS A 184 -0.41 2.01 38.92
C LYS A 184 1.09 2.08 39.26
N ALA A 185 1.96 1.68 38.34
CA ALA A 185 3.41 1.81 38.52
C ALA A 185 3.83 3.29 38.59
N ASN A 186 3.27 4.13 37.71
CA ASN A 186 3.57 5.55 37.67
C ASN A 186 3.02 6.30 38.89
N GLU A 187 1.84 5.91 39.37
CA GLU A 187 1.22 6.43 40.59
C GLU A 187 2.05 6.08 41.83
N LYS A 188 2.54 4.83 41.94
CA LYS A 188 3.47 4.42 43.01
C LYS A 188 4.80 5.19 42.97
N ALA A 189 5.34 5.44 41.78
CA ALA A 189 6.56 6.25 41.66
C ALA A 189 6.31 7.70 42.09
N ARG A 190 5.14 8.27 41.77
CA ARG A 190 4.74 9.62 42.17
C ARG A 190 4.53 9.72 43.69
N SER A 191 3.89 8.73 44.31
CA SER A 191 3.67 8.72 45.76
C SER A 191 4.98 8.59 46.54
N PHE A 192 5.94 7.79 46.04
CA PHE A 192 7.26 7.68 46.65
C PHE A 192 8.03 9.00 46.59
N LYS A 193 8.02 9.70 45.45
CA LYS A 193 8.62 11.04 45.32
C LYS A 193 7.98 12.07 46.26
N LEU A 194 6.66 12.03 46.44
CA LEU A 194 5.96 12.92 47.38
C LEU A 194 6.31 12.63 48.84
N ALA A 195 6.49 11.35 49.21
CA ALA A 195 6.93 10.96 50.55
C ALA A 195 8.36 11.43 50.83
N GLU A 196 9.27 11.28 49.85
CA GLU A 196 10.64 11.78 49.95
C GLU A 196 10.66 13.31 50.14
N GLN A 197 9.87 14.05 49.35
CA GLN A 197 9.74 15.50 49.50
C GLN A 197 9.21 15.89 50.90
N ARG A 198 8.18 15.22 51.41
CA ARG A 198 7.67 15.49 52.77
C ARG A 198 8.73 15.26 53.85
N SER A 199 9.58 14.24 53.72
CA SER A 199 10.66 14.00 54.68
C SER A 199 11.69 15.14 54.72
N ARG A 200 12.03 15.70 53.55
CA ARG A 200 12.96 16.85 53.46
C ARG A 200 12.37 18.12 54.08
N TYR A 201 11.09 18.42 53.83
CA TYR A 201 10.47 19.63 54.39
C TYR A 201 10.15 19.50 55.89
N GLY A 202 9.89 18.30 56.41
CA GLY A 202 9.69 18.06 57.84
C GLY A 202 10.92 18.38 58.69
N GLN A 203 12.13 18.24 58.13
CA GLN A 203 13.38 18.58 58.81
C GLN A 203 13.57 20.09 59.05
N PHE A 204 12.88 20.96 58.33
CA PHE A 204 13.01 22.42 58.48
C PHE A 204 12.05 23.02 59.54
N GLN A 205 11.12 22.24 60.10
CA GLN A 205 10.20 22.74 61.13
C GLN A 205 10.71 22.58 62.57
N THR A 206 11.83 21.89 62.81
CA THR A 206 12.36 21.65 64.16
C THR A 206 13.50 22.56 64.59
N GLN A 207 13.88 23.57 63.79
CA GLN A 207 14.68 24.67 64.31
C GLN A 207 13.76 25.76 64.87
N PRO A 208 13.55 25.83 66.20
CA PRO A 208 12.91 27.00 66.80
C PRO A 208 13.73 28.24 66.39
N ARG A 209 13.05 29.25 65.85
CA ARG A 209 13.69 30.51 65.49
C ARG A 209 14.42 31.06 66.73
N PRO A 210 15.74 31.32 66.66
CA PRO A 210 16.43 32.07 67.69
C PRO A 210 16.10 33.55 67.49
N TYR A 211 14.89 33.96 67.84
CA TYR A 211 14.65 35.37 68.18
C TYR A 211 14.76 35.47 69.69
N SER A 212 16.01 35.69 70.09
CA SER A 212 16.43 36.30 71.34
C SER A 212 15.51 37.48 71.67
N ALA A 213 14.85 37.37 72.81
CA ALA A 213 14.35 38.52 73.53
C ALA A 213 15.56 39.36 73.96
N GLU A 214 15.69 40.57 73.42
CA GLU A 214 16.46 41.63 74.07
C GLU A 214 15.69 42.95 73.96
N VAL A 215 15.31 43.41 75.17
CA VAL A 215 14.87 44.75 75.62
C VAL A 215 13.43 45.17 75.34
#